data_AF-I3RDR9-F1
#
_entry.id   AF-I3RDR9-F1
#
_cell.length_a   1.000
_cell.length_b   1.000
_cell.length_c   1.000
_cell.angle_alpha   90.00
_cell.angle_beta   90.00
_cell.angle_gamma   90.00
#
_symmetry.space_group_name_H-M   'P 1'
#
loop_
_entity.id
_entity.type
_entity.pdbx_description
1 polymer ?
#
loop_
_entity_poly.entity_id
_entity_poly.type
_entity_poly.pdbx_seq_one_letter_code
_entity_poly.pdbx_strand_id
1 'polypeptide(L)'
;MIVVPREKHVYSFGPNMKEVARAKPGDIIVFETLDALGGQIKSEEDTIEKIDFSRVNPATGPVYIEGAEKGKTLVVKILDIEVEKKGVIVTAPGAGVLGSKVKEPKTRICEIKGNFVYFGNLRIPLKPMIGVIGVAYEEETPTGTPGPHGGNMDTNLITIGSTVYFPVFKDGAYLALGDLHAVMADGEVCVSACEVAGKVMVKVDVAEYKLKWPVVEDRDSYYLLVSNENLEKAIEEAVSLGVEMLKKANNITWDEAYMLASLVMDVQISQLVDPRKTVRIRLPKQYLPQLQP
;
A
#
# COMPACT_ATOMS: atom_id res chain seq x y z
N MET A 1 4.96 18.08 15.23
CA MET A 1 5.40 16.78 14.68
C MET A 1 4.90 15.70 15.61
N ILE A 2 4.02 14.84 15.12
CA ILE A 2 3.41 13.74 15.89
C ILE A 2 4.25 12.49 15.62
N VAL A 3 4.59 11.71 16.64
CA VAL A 3 5.32 10.45 16.49
C VAL A 3 4.44 9.32 17.03
N VAL A 4 4.19 8.31 16.21
CA VAL A 4 3.43 7.12 16.57
C VAL A 4 4.41 5.94 16.64
N PRO A 5 4.70 5.43 17.84
CA PRO A 5 5.72 4.42 18.01
C PRO A 5 5.19 3.02 17.63
N ARG A 6 6.09 2.12 17.22
CA ARG A 6 5.73 0.82 16.64
C ARG A 6 4.94 -0.11 17.56
N GLU A 7 4.94 0.14 18.87
CA GLU A 7 4.14 -0.61 19.85
C GLU A 7 2.64 -0.27 19.77
N LYS A 8 2.29 0.82 19.10
CA LYS A 8 0.91 1.24 18.84
C LYS A 8 0.53 0.83 17.43
N HIS A 9 0.16 -0.44 17.26
CA HIS A 9 -0.26 -1.00 15.98
C HIS A 9 -1.56 -1.81 16.09
N VAL A 10 -2.16 -2.07 14.94
CA VAL A 10 -3.35 -2.90 14.75
C VAL A 10 -3.06 -4.00 13.73
N TYR A 11 -3.91 -5.02 13.71
CA TYR A 11 -3.88 -6.14 12.75
C TYR A 11 -5.11 -6.18 11.85
N SER A 12 -5.96 -5.16 11.95
CA SER A 12 -7.18 -5.03 11.17
C SER A 12 -7.59 -3.56 11.02
N PHE A 13 -8.22 -3.27 9.90
CA PHE A 13 -8.95 -2.04 9.62
C PHE A 13 -10.43 -2.30 9.83
N GLY A 14 -11.09 -1.52 10.69
CA GLY A 14 -12.48 -1.79 11.03
C GLY A 14 -13.17 -0.66 11.79
N PRO A 15 -14.48 -0.79 12.02
CA PRO A 15 -15.29 0.29 12.58
C PRO A 15 -14.93 0.62 14.03
N ASN A 16 -14.34 -0.32 14.76
CA ASN A 16 -14.04 -0.20 16.19
C ASN A 16 -12.60 0.24 16.51
N MET A 17 -11.82 0.59 15.49
CA MET A 17 -10.49 1.17 15.66
C MET A 17 -10.52 2.37 16.63
N LYS A 18 -9.59 2.36 17.60
CA LYS A 18 -9.41 3.41 18.61
C LYS A 18 -8.13 4.17 18.31
N GLU A 19 -8.20 5.49 18.28
CA GLU A 19 -7.04 6.30 17.95
C GLU A 19 -5.95 6.23 19.04
N VAL A 20 -4.69 6.28 18.61
CA VAL A 20 -3.53 6.40 19.49
C VAL A 20 -2.91 7.79 19.46
N ALA A 21 -3.30 8.60 18.47
CA ALA A 21 -2.91 10.00 18.30
C ALA A 21 -3.97 10.75 17.47
N ARG A 22 -3.88 12.08 17.49
CA ARG A 22 -4.72 12.99 16.70
C ARG A 22 -3.85 13.96 15.90
N ALA A 23 -4.26 14.26 14.66
CA ALA A 23 -3.59 15.19 13.76
C ALA A 23 -4.61 16.09 13.06
N LYS A 24 -4.16 17.25 12.57
CA LYS A 24 -4.94 18.19 11.76
C LYS A 24 -4.43 18.22 10.32
N PRO A 25 -5.25 18.62 9.35
CA PRO A 25 -4.78 18.90 8.00
C PRO A 25 -3.56 19.84 8.03
N GLY A 26 -2.50 19.45 7.34
CA GLY A 26 -1.22 20.14 7.34
C GLY A 26 -0.16 19.55 8.29
N ASP A 27 -0.55 18.75 9.28
CA ASP A 27 0.38 18.17 10.25
C ASP A 27 1.30 17.12 9.61
N ILE A 28 2.49 16.99 10.21
CA ILE A 28 3.47 15.94 9.91
C ILE A 28 3.42 14.88 11.01
N ILE A 29 3.29 13.63 10.58
CA ILE A 29 3.25 12.43 11.41
C ILE A 29 4.43 11.53 11.03
N VAL A 30 5.13 11.00 12.03
CA VAL A 30 6.16 9.97 11.88
C VAL A 30 5.63 8.67 12.46
N PHE A 31 5.52 7.64 11.63
CA PHE A 31 5.16 6.28 12.05
C PHE A 31 6.41 5.45 12.16
N GLU A 32 6.65 4.82 13.31
CA GLU A 32 7.66 3.77 13.43
C GLU A 32 7.00 2.42 13.19
N THR A 33 7.59 1.54 12.38
CA THR A 33 6.97 0.28 11.96
C THR A 33 7.83 -0.92 12.36
N LEU A 34 7.16 -2.04 12.62
CA LEU A 34 7.79 -3.37 12.52
C LEU A 34 7.78 -3.81 11.05
N ASP A 35 8.57 -4.84 10.71
CA ASP A 35 8.36 -5.59 9.47
C ASP A 35 7.03 -6.36 9.50
N ALA A 36 6.53 -6.78 8.32
CA ALA A 36 5.30 -7.56 8.21
C ALA A 36 5.32 -8.86 9.03
N LEU A 37 6.48 -9.43 9.30
CA LEU A 37 6.62 -10.68 10.04
C LEU A 37 6.58 -10.44 11.56
N GLY A 38 6.30 -9.20 12.00
CA GLY A 38 6.16 -8.81 13.40
C GLY A 38 7.50 -8.71 14.13
N GLY A 39 8.62 -8.61 13.39
CA GLY A 39 9.95 -8.66 13.95
C GLY A 39 10.29 -10.01 14.56
N GLN A 40 9.69 -11.10 14.07
CA GLN A 40 9.86 -12.45 14.64
C GLN A 40 11.06 -13.19 14.05
N ILE A 41 11.42 -12.91 12.79
CA ILE A 41 12.56 -13.54 12.12
C ILE A 41 13.86 -12.81 12.49
N LYS A 42 14.85 -13.54 13.02
CA LYS A 42 16.15 -12.99 13.42
C LYS A 42 17.32 -13.58 12.65
N SER A 43 17.14 -14.76 12.08
CA SER A 43 18.14 -15.55 11.40
C SER A 43 17.55 -16.32 10.21
N GLU A 44 18.37 -16.89 9.34
CA GLU A 44 17.89 -17.68 8.18
C GLU A 44 17.31 -19.04 8.61
N GLU A 45 17.57 -19.46 9.86
CA GLU A 45 17.00 -20.64 10.50
C GLU A 45 15.56 -20.43 10.97
N ASP A 46 15.13 -19.18 11.15
CA ASP A 46 13.75 -18.81 11.51
C ASP A 46 12.90 -18.79 10.23
N THR A 47 12.02 -19.78 10.06
CA THR A 47 11.15 -19.91 8.88
C THR A 47 9.74 -19.40 9.18
N ILE A 48 9.01 -19.00 8.13
CA ILE A 48 7.63 -18.48 8.25
C ILE A 48 6.66 -19.46 8.94
N GLU A 49 6.92 -20.76 8.93
CA GLU A 49 6.11 -21.75 9.65
C GLU A 49 6.29 -21.72 11.18
N LYS A 50 7.36 -21.08 11.66
CA LYS A 50 7.73 -21.03 13.10
C LYS A 50 7.26 -19.75 13.79
N ILE A 51 6.74 -18.78 13.04
CA ILE A 51 6.30 -17.49 13.60
C ILE A 51 4.83 -17.54 14.03
N ASP A 52 4.46 -16.64 14.94
CA ASP A 52 3.07 -16.43 15.33
C ASP A 52 2.35 -15.58 14.27
N PHE A 53 1.49 -16.23 13.48
CA PHE A 53 0.69 -15.58 12.43
C PHE A 53 -0.34 -14.57 12.97
N SER A 54 -0.70 -14.64 14.26
CA SER A 54 -1.59 -13.62 14.86
C SER A 54 -0.91 -12.26 15.01
N ARG A 55 0.40 -12.20 14.78
CA ARG A 55 1.26 -11.01 14.89
C ARG A 55 1.88 -10.58 13.56
N VAL A 56 1.34 -11.06 12.44
CA VAL A 56 1.77 -10.72 11.08
C VAL A 56 0.98 -9.50 10.55
N ASN A 57 1.63 -8.69 9.73
CA ASN A 57 1.15 -7.43 9.15
C ASN A 57 0.71 -6.37 10.20
N PRO A 58 1.53 -6.04 11.22
CA PRO A 58 1.22 -4.94 12.12
C PRO A 58 1.23 -3.59 11.38
N ALA A 59 0.12 -2.85 11.45
CA ALA A 59 0.03 -1.48 10.96
C ALA A 59 0.05 -0.49 12.13
N THR A 60 1.10 0.32 12.22
CA THR A 60 1.26 1.37 13.25
C THR A 60 0.18 2.44 13.08
N GLY A 61 -0.49 2.78 14.19
CA GLY A 61 -1.66 3.64 14.23
C GLY A 61 -2.75 3.08 15.16
N PRO A 62 -4.01 3.48 14.98
CA PRO A 62 -4.49 4.46 14.01
C PRO A 62 -4.40 5.91 14.52
N VAL A 63 -4.18 6.85 13.60
CA VAL A 63 -4.22 8.29 13.85
C VAL A 63 -5.56 8.86 13.38
N TYR A 64 -6.25 9.56 14.28
CA TYR A 64 -7.46 10.30 13.94
C TYR A 64 -7.09 11.65 13.31
N ILE A 65 -7.67 11.95 12.15
CA ILE A 65 -7.42 13.15 11.35
C ILE A 65 -8.63 14.09 11.43
N GLU A 66 -8.47 15.24 12.07
CA GLU A 66 -9.53 16.24 12.19
C GLU A 66 -10.06 16.68 10.81
N GLY A 67 -11.38 16.75 10.66
CA GLY A 67 -12.04 17.17 9.41
C GLY A 67 -12.12 16.10 8.32
N ALA A 68 -11.49 14.93 8.50
CA ALA A 68 -11.65 13.78 7.61
C ALA A 68 -13.00 13.08 7.88
N GLU A 69 -14.08 13.65 7.36
CA GLU A 69 -15.45 13.16 7.55
C GLU A 69 -15.82 12.07 6.53
N LYS A 70 -16.74 11.17 6.88
CA LYS A 70 -17.24 10.13 5.96
C LYS A 70 -17.72 10.74 4.65
N GLY A 71 -17.23 10.20 3.53
CA GLY A 71 -17.52 10.69 2.19
C GLY A 71 -16.54 11.74 1.66
N LYS A 72 -15.59 12.22 2.48
CA LYS A 72 -14.43 12.97 2.01
C LYS A 72 -13.29 12.05 1.59
N THR A 73 -12.17 12.64 1.18
CA THR A 73 -10.94 11.92 0.85
C THR A 73 -9.81 12.37 1.77
N LEU A 74 -9.15 11.43 2.43
CA LEU A 74 -7.90 11.67 3.14
C LEU A 74 -6.76 11.75 2.14
N VAL A 75 -5.90 12.75 2.27
CA VAL A 75 -4.71 12.95 1.43
C VAL A 75 -3.48 12.69 2.30
N VAL A 76 -2.58 11.80 1.87
CA VAL A 76 -1.39 11.40 2.61
C VAL A 76 -0.17 11.53 1.70
N LYS A 77 0.62 12.59 1.89
CA LYS A 77 1.87 12.79 1.17
C LYS A 77 3.03 12.09 1.89
N ILE A 78 3.72 11.20 1.19
CA ILE A 78 4.88 10.49 1.72
C ILE A 78 6.11 11.39 1.59
N LEU A 79 6.63 11.86 2.72
CA LEU A 79 7.75 12.79 2.76
C LEU A 79 9.09 12.08 2.82
N ASP A 80 9.18 11.01 3.61
CA ASP A 80 10.42 10.24 3.79
C ASP A 80 10.12 8.81 4.26
N ILE A 81 11.02 7.89 3.93
CA ILE A 81 10.99 6.50 4.38
C ILE A 81 12.42 6.10 4.75
N GLU A 82 12.64 5.88 6.05
CA GLU A 82 13.87 5.34 6.59
C GLU A 82 13.69 3.85 6.90
N VAL A 83 14.57 3.00 6.40
CA VAL A 83 14.54 1.55 6.67
C VAL A 83 15.72 1.13 7.53
N GLU A 84 15.51 0.10 8.37
CA GLU A 84 16.59 -0.51 9.13
C GLU A 84 17.62 -1.19 8.19
N LYS A 85 18.80 -1.53 8.73
CA LYS A 85 19.95 -2.03 7.93
C LYS A 85 19.85 -3.49 7.52
N LYS A 86 18.78 -4.18 7.93
CA LYS A 86 18.54 -5.60 7.66
C LYS A 86 17.08 -5.78 7.32
N GLY A 87 16.82 -6.31 6.13
CA GLY A 87 15.51 -6.82 5.77
C GLY A 87 15.49 -8.34 5.73
N VAL A 88 14.30 -8.89 5.51
CA VAL A 88 14.03 -10.33 5.44
C VAL A 88 13.21 -10.60 4.19
N ILE A 89 13.46 -11.72 3.51
CA ILE A 89 12.56 -12.23 2.48
C ILE A 89 12.28 -13.70 2.76
N VAL A 90 11.03 -14.12 2.58
CA VAL A 90 10.57 -15.48 2.87
C VAL A 90 9.81 -16.08 1.70
N THR A 91 9.84 -17.40 1.61
CA THR A 91 8.92 -18.16 0.77
C THR A 91 8.64 -19.51 1.40
N ALA A 92 7.51 -20.13 1.04
CA ALA A 92 7.09 -21.41 1.58
C ALA A 92 6.27 -22.21 0.56
N PRO A 93 6.19 -23.54 0.72
CA PRO A 93 5.30 -24.37 -0.08
C PRO A 93 3.86 -23.83 -0.07
N GLY A 94 3.28 -23.69 -1.27
CA GLY A 94 1.94 -23.13 -1.45
C GLY A 94 1.84 -21.60 -1.40
N ALA A 95 2.92 -20.89 -1.04
CA ALA A 95 2.93 -19.43 -0.97
C ALA A 95 3.37 -18.78 -2.29
N GLY A 96 2.73 -17.68 -2.67
CA GLY A 96 3.03 -16.94 -3.90
C GLY A 96 2.63 -17.66 -5.19
N VAL A 97 2.95 -17.05 -6.33
CA VAL A 97 2.52 -17.48 -7.67
C VAL A 97 3.05 -18.88 -8.03
N LEU A 98 4.25 -19.20 -7.58
CA LEU A 98 4.92 -20.49 -7.84
C LEU A 98 5.09 -21.34 -6.58
N GLY A 99 4.22 -21.15 -5.58
CA GLY A 99 4.28 -21.87 -4.30
C GLY A 99 4.28 -23.39 -4.45
N SER A 100 3.68 -23.94 -5.51
CA SER A 100 3.69 -25.38 -5.82
C SER A 100 5.07 -25.94 -6.19
N LYS A 101 6.03 -25.08 -6.56
CA LYS A 101 7.42 -25.47 -6.87
C LYS A 101 8.35 -25.34 -5.66
N VAL A 102 7.92 -24.65 -4.61
CA VAL A 102 8.71 -24.49 -3.38
C VAL A 102 8.61 -25.77 -2.57
N LYS A 103 9.75 -26.39 -2.27
CA LYS A 103 9.81 -27.68 -1.57
C LYS A 103 9.81 -27.54 -0.05
N GLU A 104 10.41 -26.47 0.46
CA GLU A 104 10.67 -26.23 1.88
C GLU A 104 10.57 -24.73 2.13
N PRO A 105 10.13 -24.29 3.32
CA PRO A 105 10.23 -22.89 3.70
C PRO A 105 11.68 -22.41 3.67
N LYS A 106 11.87 -21.19 3.15
CA LYS A 106 13.17 -20.54 3.09
C LYS A 106 13.05 -19.11 3.57
N THR A 107 14.04 -18.70 4.34
CA THR A 107 14.24 -17.35 4.81
C THR A 107 15.60 -16.89 4.31
N ARG A 108 15.70 -15.63 3.91
CA ARG A 108 16.98 -14.98 3.65
C ARG A 108 17.04 -13.63 4.35
N ILE A 109 18.18 -13.35 4.98
CA ILE A 109 18.46 -12.02 5.51
C ILE A 109 19.11 -11.18 4.41
N CYS A 110 18.51 -10.01 4.14
CA CYS A 110 18.97 -9.05 3.15
C CYS A 110 19.67 -7.90 3.86
N GLU A 111 20.99 -7.79 3.74
CA GLU A 111 21.71 -6.64 4.29
C GLU A 111 21.46 -5.39 3.46
N ILE A 112 21.29 -4.24 4.12
CA ILE A 112 21.06 -2.95 3.48
C ILE A 112 22.24 -2.03 3.82
N LYS A 113 23.00 -1.65 2.79
CA LYS A 113 24.22 -0.85 2.93
C LYS A 113 24.23 0.25 1.87
N GLY A 114 24.25 1.50 2.31
CA GLY A 114 24.08 2.66 1.42
C GLY A 114 22.75 2.56 0.67
N ASN A 115 22.79 2.69 -0.66
CA ASN A 115 21.59 2.64 -1.51
C ASN A 115 21.35 1.26 -2.12
N PHE A 116 21.78 0.18 -1.46
CA PHE A 116 21.65 -1.18 -1.99
C PHE A 116 21.18 -2.18 -0.93
N VAL A 117 20.30 -3.08 -1.37
CA VAL A 117 19.91 -4.33 -0.71
C VAL A 117 20.76 -5.47 -1.28
N TYR A 118 21.30 -6.32 -0.43
CA TYR A 118 22.18 -7.42 -0.82
C TYR A 118 21.46 -8.77 -0.71
N PHE A 119 21.30 -9.45 -1.85
CA PHE A 119 20.82 -10.82 -1.93
C PHE A 119 22.00 -11.74 -2.27
N GLY A 120 22.71 -12.21 -1.24
CA GLY A 120 23.98 -12.92 -1.43
C GLY A 120 25.04 -11.98 -2.02
N ASN A 121 25.58 -12.32 -3.19
CA ASN A 121 26.54 -11.49 -3.90
C ASN A 121 25.89 -10.45 -4.84
N LEU A 122 24.56 -10.47 -4.98
CA LEU A 122 23.83 -9.53 -5.84
C LEU A 122 23.52 -8.25 -5.07
N ARG A 123 23.66 -7.11 -5.77
CA ARG A 123 23.25 -5.79 -5.28
C ARG A 123 22.00 -5.33 -6.01
N ILE A 124 20.98 -4.93 -5.26
CA ILE A 124 19.70 -4.46 -5.76
C ILE A 124 19.52 -3.01 -5.30
N PRO A 125 19.20 -2.05 -6.18
CA PRO A 125 18.96 -0.67 -5.75
C PRO A 125 17.87 -0.60 -4.68
N LEU A 126 18.15 0.13 -3.60
CA LEU A 126 17.18 0.43 -2.55
C LEU A 126 16.05 1.27 -3.15
N LYS A 127 14.80 0.83 -2.95
CA LYS A 127 13.58 1.51 -3.39
C LYS A 127 12.52 1.35 -2.30
N PRO A 128 12.61 2.12 -1.20
CA PRO A 128 11.73 1.97 -0.07
C PRO A 128 10.28 2.24 -0.44
N MET A 129 9.35 1.43 0.04
CA MET A 129 7.92 1.61 -0.17
C MET A 129 7.11 1.15 1.04
N ILE A 130 5.82 1.48 1.04
CA ILE A 130 4.85 1.07 2.07
C ILE A 130 3.90 0.04 1.45
N GLY A 131 3.89 -1.19 1.97
CA GLY A 131 2.99 -2.27 1.55
C GLY A 131 1.58 -2.11 2.12
N VAL A 132 1.50 -1.91 3.43
CA VAL A 132 0.25 -1.68 4.17
C VAL A 132 0.07 -0.20 4.50
N ILE A 133 -0.94 0.43 3.92
CA ILE A 133 -1.43 1.74 4.34
C ILE A 133 -2.94 1.83 4.11
N GLY A 134 -3.68 2.31 5.12
CA GLY A 134 -5.13 2.38 5.01
C GLY A 134 -5.81 3.14 6.12
N VAL A 135 -7.12 3.23 6.00
CA VAL A 135 -8.04 3.91 6.91
C VAL A 135 -9.03 2.92 7.51
N ALA A 136 -9.73 3.28 8.58
CA ALA A 136 -10.83 2.46 9.10
C ALA A 136 -11.86 2.17 8.02
N TYR A 137 -12.35 0.93 8.02
CA TYR A 137 -13.34 0.44 7.09
C TYR A 137 -14.66 0.13 7.80
N GLU A 138 -15.74 -0.03 7.03
CA GLU A 138 -17.07 -0.33 7.57
C GLU A 138 -17.14 -1.74 8.16
N GLU A 139 -16.35 -2.66 7.61
CA GLU A 139 -16.23 -4.05 8.05
C GLU A 139 -14.82 -4.32 8.60
N GLU A 140 -14.73 -5.20 9.60
CA GLU A 140 -13.44 -5.63 10.16
C GLU A 140 -12.66 -6.44 9.11
N THR A 141 -11.57 -5.88 8.62
CA THR A 141 -10.73 -6.48 7.56
C THR A 141 -9.30 -6.62 8.05
N PRO A 142 -8.66 -7.80 7.96
CA PRO A 142 -7.25 -7.96 8.32
C PRO A 142 -6.34 -6.99 7.55
N THR A 143 -5.27 -6.50 8.18
CA THR A 143 -4.29 -5.61 7.52
C THR A 143 -3.69 -6.22 6.25
N GLY A 144 -3.53 -7.55 6.22
CA GLY A 144 -3.08 -8.33 5.06
C GLY A 144 -4.13 -8.49 3.94
N THR A 145 -5.26 -7.79 3.96
CA THR A 145 -6.26 -7.86 2.90
C THR A 145 -6.56 -6.45 2.38
N PRO A 146 -6.26 -6.15 1.09
CA PRO A 146 -6.55 -4.85 0.54
C PRO A 146 -8.04 -4.66 0.18
N GLY A 147 -8.43 -3.41 0.02
CA GLY A 147 -9.78 -3.03 -0.40
C GLY A 147 -9.93 -1.53 -0.61
N PRO A 148 -11.18 -1.03 -0.68
CA PRO A 148 -11.47 0.39 -0.85
C PRO A 148 -10.81 1.30 0.22
N HIS A 149 -10.53 0.77 1.41
CA HIS A 149 -9.88 1.47 2.51
C HIS A 149 -8.35 1.48 2.44
N GLY A 150 -7.74 0.91 1.40
CA GLY A 150 -6.30 0.63 1.36
C GLY A 150 -6.00 -0.78 1.85
N GLY A 151 -5.13 -0.92 2.85
CA GLY A 151 -4.66 -2.21 3.36
C GLY A 151 -3.41 -2.69 2.64
N ASN A 152 -3.26 -4.01 2.48
CA ASN A 152 -2.09 -4.66 1.84
C ASN A 152 -2.09 -4.48 0.32
N MET A 153 -1.79 -3.27 -0.14
CA MET A 153 -1.88 -2.93 -1.56
C MET A 153 -0.61 -3.27 -2.33
N ASP A 154 0.52 -3.42 -1.63
CA ASP A 154 1.85 -3.73 -2.17
C ASP A 154 2.11 -3.07 -3.51
N THR A 155 1.95 -1.75 -3.49
CA THR A 155 2.13 -0.90 -4.66
C THR A 155 3.42 -0.13 -4.50
N ASN A 156 4.44 -0.50 -5.28
CA ASN A 156 5.78 0.11 -5.22
C ASN A 156 5.84 1.61 -5.56
N LEU A 157 4.72 2.18 -6.03
CA LEU A 157 4.56 3.62 -6.24
C LEU A 157 4.19 4.39 -4.96
N ILE A 158 3.82 3.69 -3.88
CA ILE A 158 3.63 4.28 -2.55
C ILE A 158 5.00 4.45 -1.91
N THR A 159 5.68 5.50 -2.33
CA THR A 159 7.08 5.78 -1.99
C THR A 159 7.30 7.28 -1.77
N ILE A 160 8.52 7.66 -1.42
CA ILE A 160 8.94 9.03 -1.15
C ILE A 160 8.55 9.94 -2.32
N GLY A 161 7.83 11.02 -2.02
CA GLY A 161 7.38 12.00 -2.99
C GLY A 161 6.00 11.74 -3.60
N SER A 162 5.46 10.52 -3.45
CA SER A 162 4.08 10.21 -3.83
C SER A 162 3.05 10.81 -2.86
N THR A 163 1.82 11.00 -3.34
CA THR A 163 0.65 11.29 -2.51
C THR A 163 -0.37 10.17 -2.67
N VAL A 164 -0.89 9.64 -1.56
CA VAL A 164 -1.95 8.62 -1.57
C VAL A 164 -3.26 9.24 -1.10
N TYR A 165 -4.34 8.94 -1.81
CA TYR A 165 -5.68 9.43 -1.54
C TYR A 165 -6.55 8.26 -1.10
N PHE A 166 -7.25 8.39 0.03
CA PHE A 166 -8.13 7.34 0.56
C PHE A 166 -9.56 7.85 0.71
N PRO A 167 -10.57 7.10 0.26
CA PRO A 167 -11.95 7.39 0.62
C PRO A 167 -12.15 7.21 2.13
N VAL A 168 -12.81 8.17 2.77
CA VAL A 168 -13.07 8.14 4.21
C VAL A 168 -14.40 7.43 4.50
N PHE A 169 -14.35 6.33 5.24
CA PHE A 169 -15.52 5.54 5.64
C PHE A 169 -16.03 5.85 7.05
N LYS A 170 -15.15 6.40 7.90
CA LYS A 170 -15.41 6.75 9.29
C LYS A 170 -14.78 8.11 9.60
N ASP A 171 -15.50 8.97 10.30
CA ASP A 171 -15.01 10.29 10.70
C ASP A 171 -13.69 10.17 11.46
N GLY A 172 -12.71 10.98 11.08
CA GLY A 172 -11.34 10.88 11.55
C GLY A 172 -10.44 10.00 10.70
N ALA A 173 -10.96 9.26 9.72
CA ALA A 173 -10.28 8.29 8.87
C ALA A 173 -9.58 7.13 9.61
N TYR A 174 -8.89 7.34 10.73
CA TYR A 174 -8.11 6.33 11.48
C TYR A 174 -6.98 5.73 10.64
N LEU A 175 -6.09 6.60 10.15
CA LEU A 175 -4.95 6.22 9.31
C LEU A 175 -3.97 5.32 10.08
N ALA A 176 -3.65 4.16 9.51
CA ALA A 176 -2.56 3.29 9.98
C ALA A 176 -1.72 2.81 8.79
N LEU A 177 -0.44 2.55 9.04
CA LEU A 177 0.49 2.04 8.03
C LEU A 177 1.56 1.14 8.65
N GLY A 178 2.09 0.22 7.87
CA GLY A 178 3.10 -0.74 8.28
C GLY A 178 3.78 -1.34 7.07
N ASP A 179 4.41 -2.48 7.29
CA ASP A 179 4.90 -3.34 6.21
C ASP A 179 5.77 -2.61 5.18
N LEU A 180 6.94 -2.15 5.64
CA LEU A 180 7.85 -1.46 4.74
C LEU A 180 8.69 -2.48 3.99
N HIS A 181 8.91 -2.21 2.71
CA HIS A 181 9.84 -2.97 1.89
C HIS A 181 11.03 -2.11 1.55
N ALA A 182 12.24 -2.63 1.74
CA ALA A 182 13.45 -1.96 1.26
C ALA A 182 13.51 -1.95 -0.28
N VAL A 183 12.93 -2.98 -0.90
CA VAL A 183 12.71 -3.09 -2.35
C VAL A 183 11.63 -4.14 -2.61
N MET A 184 10.79 -3.87 -3.60
CA MET A 184 9.81 -4.80 -4.14
C MET A 184 9.60 -4.54 -5.63
N ALA A 185 9.28 -5.58 -6.40
CA ALA A 185 8.89 -5.48 -7.79
C ALA A 185 7.39 -5.81 -7.96
N ASP A 186 6.81 -5.37 -9.08
CA ASP A 186 5.42 -5.69 -9.41
C ASP A 186 5.14 -7.19 -9.36
N GLY A 187 4.02 -7.54 -8.76
CA GLY A 187 3.51 -8.90 -8.63
C GLY A 187 3.88 -9.60 -7.33
N GLU A 188 4.92 -9.15 -6.62
CA GLU A 188 5.36 -9.71 -5.34
C GLU A 188 5.38 -11.25 -5.32
N VAL A 189 5.94 -11.81 -6.39
CA VAL A 189 5.56 -13.15 -6.87
C VAL A 189 5.82 -14.31 -5.91
N CYS A 190 6.64 -14.12 -4.86
CA CYS A 190 7.03 -15.18 -3.92
C CYS A 190 6.38 -15.08 -2.54
N VAL A 191 5.39 -14.19 -2.32
CA VAL A 191 4.63 -13.91 -1.07
C VAL A 191 5.17 -12.78 -0.20
N SER A 192 6.40 -12.34 -0.43
CA SER A 192 7.02 -11.30 0.37
C SER A 192 8.01 -10.52 -0.47
N ALA A 193 8.38 -9.35 0.02
CA ALA A 193 9.43 -8.52 -0.53
C ALA A 193 10.67 -8.57 0.38
N CYS A 194 11.53 -7.54 0.31
CA CYS A 194 12.55 -7.33 1.33
C CYS A 194 11.92 -6.60 2.53
N GLU A 195 11.22 -7.35 3.38
CA GLU A 195 10.54 -6.95 4.61
C GLU A 195 11.47 -6.23 5.57
N VAL A 196 11.10 -5.04 6.05
CA VAL A 196 11.98 -4.25 6.92
C VAL A 196 11.21 -3.36 7.88
N ALA A 197 11.70 -3.26 9.11
CA ALA A 197 11.24 -2.26 10.06
C ALA A 197 11.79 -0.87 9.70
N GLY A 198 11.10 0.19 10.10
CA GLY A 198 11.57 1.53 9.74
C GLY A 198 10.75 2.67 10.30
N LYS A 199 10.86 3.82 9.64
CA LYS A 199 10.09 5.03 9.93
C LYS A 199 9.55 5.63 8.64
N VAL A 200 8.30 6.08 8.68
CA VAL A 200 7.67 6.81 7.58
C VAL A 200 7.26 8.18 8.08
N MET A 201 7.68 9.21 7.37
CA MET A 201 7.22 10.58 7.59
C MET A 201 6.16 10.92 6.55
N VAL A 202 4.97 11.31 7.01
CA VAL A 202 3.86 11.72 6.13
C VAL A 202 3.33 13.09 6.51
N LYS A 203 2.79 13.80 5.53
CA LYS A 203 1.94 14.97 5.74
C LYS A 203 0.50 14.62 5.35
N VAL A 204 -0.46 14.95 6.21
CA VAL A 204 -1.87 14.67 5.98
C VAL A 204 -2.64 15.92 5.58
N ASP A 205 -3.68 15.75 4.77
CA ASP A 205 -4.64 16.78 4.40
C ASP A 205 -6.01 16.13 4.12
N VAL A 206 -7.05 16.93 3.85
CA VAL A 206 -8.39 16.43 3.52
C VAL A 206 -8.90 17.14 2.28
N ALA A 207 -9.44 16.35 1.34
CA ALA A 207 -10.13 16.84 0.16
C ALA A 207 -11.63 16.61 0.26
N GLU A 208 -12.42 17.57 -0.21
CA GLU A 208 -13.88 17.59 -0.07
C GLU A 208 -14.61 16.60 -1.00
N TYR A 209 -13.91 16.02 -1.97
CA TYR A 209 -14.51 15.08 -2.93
C TYR A 209 -14.40 13.62 -2.44
N LYS A 210 -15.28 12.76 -2.97
CA LYS A 210 -15.37 11.35 -2.59
C LYS A 210 -14.73 10.42 -3.61
N LEU A 211 -13.70 9.67 -3.25
CA LEU A 211 -13.22 8.55 -4.05
C LEU A 211 -13.98 7.25 -3.77
N LYS A 212 -13.82 6.26 -4.65
CA LYS A 212 -14.27 4.88 -4.41
C LYS A 212 -13.13 3.95 -3.99
N TRP A 213 -11.95 4.19 -4.54
CA TRP A 213 -10.76 3.38 -4.37
C TRP A 213 -9.55 4.28 -4.07
N PRO A 214 -8.50 3.74 -3.45
CA PRO A 214 -7.26 4.47 -3.26
C PRO A 214 -6.65 4.92 -4.59
N VAL A 215 -6.06 6.11 -4.58
CA VAL A 215 -5.31 6.64 -5.73
C VAL A 215 -3.92 7.03 -5.26
N VAL A 216 -2.89 6.65 -6.02
CA VAL A 216 -1.53 7.17 -5.85
C VAL A 216 -1.30 8.24 -6.90
N GLU A 217 -0.68 9.35 -6.52
CA GLU A 217 -0.27 10.42 -7.42
C GLU A 217 1.25 10.54 -7.36
N ASP A 218 1.89 10.52 -8.53
CA ASP A 218 3.28 10.93 -8.70
C ASP A 218 3.34 12.30 -9.42
N ARG A 219 4.50 12.66 -9.95
CA ARG A 219 4.68 13.91 -10.68
C ARG A 219 3.72 14.05 -11.87
N ASP A 220 3.56 12.99 -12.65
CA ASP A 220 3.05 13.04 -14.02
C ASP A 220 1.75 12.25 -14.20
N SER A 221 1.34 11.43 -13.24
CA SER A 221 0.21 10.50 -13.36
C SER A 221 -0.54 10.28 -12.06
N TYR A 222 -1.80 9.89 -12.20
CA TYR A 222 -2.59 9.25 -11.15
C TYR A 222 -2.63 7.75 -11.40
N TYR A 223 -2.66 6.97 -10.33
CA TYR A 223 -2.76 5.51 -10.37
C TYR A 223 -3.95 5.11 -9.52
N LEU A 224 -5.03 4.63 -10.13
CA LEU A 224 -6.18 4.09 -9.40
C LEU A 224 -5.89 2.65 -9.01
N LEU A 225 -5.94 2.32 -7.72
CA LEU A 225 -5.61 1.00 -7.18
C LEU A 225 -6.91 0.25 -6.88
N VAL A 226 -7.09 -0.91 -7.50
CA VAL A 226 -8.28 -1.76 -7.32
C VAL A 226 -7.86 -3.15 -6.91
N SER A 227 -8.51 -3.66 -5.87
CA SER A 227 -8.22 -5.00 -5.33
C SER A 227 -9.45 -5.87 -5.35
N ASN A 228 -9.35 -7.04 -5.97
CA ASN A 228 -10.48 -7.97 -6.08
C ASN A 228 -10.03 -9.41 -5.83
N GLU A 229 -10.96 -10.36 -5.72
CA GLU A 229 -10.66 -11.76 -5.41
C GLU A 229 -9.80 -12.45 -6.50
N ASN A 230 -9.86 -11.95 -7.74
CA ASN A 230 -9.03 -12.39 -8.85
C ASN A 230 -8.60 -11.21 -9.72
N LEU A 231 -7.62 -11.48 -10.56
CA LEU A 231 -6.96 -10.47 -11.38
C LEU A 231 -7.89 -9.91 -12.46
N GLU A 232 -8.68 -10.76 -13.09
CA GLU A 232 -9.60 -10.40 -14.17
C GLU A 232 -10.64 -9.37 -13.69
N LYS A 233 -11.28 -9.63 -12.54
CA LYS A 233 -12.24 -8.71 -11.92
C LYS A 233 -11.60 -7.39 -11.51
N ALA A 234 -10.39 -7.44 -10.95
CA ALA A 234 -9.66 -6.23 -10.57
C ALA A 234 -9.35 -5.35 -11.80
N ILE A 235 -8.92 -5.97 -12.91
CA ILE A 235 -8.67 -5.27 -14.18
C ILE A 235 -9.96 -4.68 -14.76
N GLU A 236 -11.04 -5.47 -14.84
CA GLU A 236 -12.32 -5.02 -15.40
C GLU A 236 -12.85 -3.79 -14.65
N GLU A 237 -12.87 -3.85 -13.32
CA GLU A 237 -13.31 -2.73 -12.48
C GLU A 237 -12.38 -1.52 -12.61
N ALA A 238 -11.06 -1.71 -12.55
CA ALA A 238 -10.10 -0.62 -12.68
C ALA A 238 -10.23 0.09 -14.04
N VAL A 239 -10.28 -0.67 -15.13
CA VAL A 239 -10.45 -0.12 -16.50
C VAL A 239 -11.76 0.64 -16.62
N SER A 240 -12.87 0.05 -16.14
CA SER A 240 -14.19 0.70 -16.16
C SER A 240 -14.17 2.06 -15.45
N LEU A 241 -13.57 2.13 -14.27
CA LEU A 241 -13.42 3.37 -13.51
C LEU A 241 -12.50 4.37 -14.23
N GLY A 242 -11.37 3.91 -14.79
CA GLY A 242 -10.46 4.77 -15.55
C GLY A 242 -11.10 5.41 -16.78
N VAL A 243 -11.92 4.65 -17.50
CA VAL A 243 -12.69 5.15 -18.65
C VAL A 243 -13.66 6.24 -18.21
N GLU A 244 -14.39 6.04 -17.10
CA GLU A 244 -15.29 7.08 -16.57
C GLU A 244 -14.53 8.35 -16.13
N MET A 245 -13.35 8.20 -15.52
CA MET A 245 -12.49 9.33 -15.16
C MET A 245 -12.04 10.13 -16.40
N LEU A 246 -11.59 9.44 -17.46
CA LEU A 246 -11.18 10.08 -18.71
C LEU A 246 -12.35 10.75 -19.43
N LYS A 247 -13.51 10.07 -19.50
CA LYS A 247 -14.74 10.59 -20.06
C LYS A 247 -15.13 11.91 -19.41
N LYS A 248 -15.18 11.93 -18.08
CA LYS A 248 -15.54 13.12 -17.30
C LYS A 248 -14.52 14.25 -17.49
N ALA A 249 -13.22 13.93 -17.41
CA ALA A 249 -12.15 14.93 -17.52
C ALA A 249 -12.07 15.61 -18.89
N ASN A 250 -12.44 14.89 -19.96
CA ASN A 250 -12.31 15.38 -21.33
C ASN A 250 -13.66 15.77 -21.97
N ASN A 251 -14.78 15.58 -21.27
CA ASN A 251 -16.14 15.86 -21.77
C ASN A 251 -16.42 15.20 -23.14
N ILE A 252 -16.12 13.92 -23.24
CA ILE A 252 -16.29 13.08 -24.44
C ILE A 252 -17.31 11.97 -24.18
N THR A 253 -17.73 11.26 -25.24
CA THR A 253 -18.60 10.09 -25.09
C THR A 253 -17.87 8.93 -24.41
N TRP A 254 -18.62 7.93 -23.93
CA TRP A 254 -18.03 6.74 -23.32
C TRP A 254 -17.18 5.95 -24.32
N ASP A 255 -17.65 5.78 -25.57
CA ASP A 255 -16.90 5.07 -26.60
C ASP A 255 -15.58 5.78 -26.94
N GLU A 256 -15.60 7.12 -27.05
CA GLU A 256 -14.39 7.92 -27.24
C GLU A 256 -13.43 7.81 -26.07
N ALA A 257 -13.93 7.85 -24.83
CA ALA A 257 -13.10 7.68 -23.63
C ALA A 257 -12.50 6.28 -23.56
N TYR A 258 -13.24 5.26 -23.98
CA TYR A 258 -12.74 3.89 -24.00
C TYR A 258 -11.65 3.69 -25.07
N MET A 259 -11.83 4.28 -26.27
CA MET A 259 -10.77 4.34 -27.28
C MET A 259 -9.56 5.11 -26.78
N LEU A 260 -9.75 6.27 -26.14
CA LEU A 260 -8.66 7.07 -25.56
C LEU A 260 -7.91 6.27 -24.49
N ALA A 261 -8.61 5.58 -23.59
CA ALA A 261 -8.01 4.75 -22.56
C ALA A 261 -7.05 3.72 -23.18
N SER A 262 -7.45 3.06 -24.27
CA SER A 262 -6.59 2.12 -25.01
C SER A 262 -5.30 2.76 -25.56
N LEU A 263 -5.28 4.07 -25.77
CA LEU A 263 -4.12 4.80 -26.29
C LEU A 263 -3.20 5.36 -25.19
N VAL A 264 -3.74 5.67 -24.00
CA VAL A 264 -3.01 6.48 -23.00
C VAL A 264 -3.00 5.92 -21.59
N MET A 265 -3.79 4.88 -21.31
CA MET A 265 -3.90 4.26 -19.98
C MET A 265 -3.13 2.95 -19.94
N ASP A 266 -2.29 2.78 -18.92
CA ASP A 266 -1.55 1.52 -18.71
C ASP A 266 -2.20 0.69 -17.61
N VAL A 267 -2.47 -0.58 -17.86
CA VAL A 267 -2.86 -1.55 -16.81
C VAL A 267 -1.59 -2.18 -16.24
N GLN A 268 -1.42 -2.09 -14.92
CA GLN A 268 -0.22 -2.56 -14.22
C GLN A 268 -0.59 -3.41 -13.01
N ILE A 269 0.30 -4.30 -12.61
CA ILE A 269 0.13 -5.19 -11.46
C ILE A 269 0.84 -4.61 -10.25
N SER A 270 0.17 -4.57 -9.10
CA SER A 270 0.82 -4.29 -7.81
C SER A 270 1.29 -5.58 -7.15
N GLN A 271 0.36 -6.46 -6.74
CA GLN A 271 0.67 -7.80 -6.22
C GLN A 271 -0.30 -8.87 -6.72
N LEU A 272 0.15 -10.13 -6.62
CA LEU A 272 -0.62 -11.32 -7.02
C LEU A 272 -0.79 -12.35 -5.90
N VAL A 273 -0.37 -12.07 -4.67
CA VAL A 273 -0.13 -13.11 -3.66
C VAL A 273 -1.06 -13.05 -2.45
N ASP A 274 -1.76 -11.93 -2.28
CA ASP A 274 -2.67 -11.72 -1.15
C ASP A 274 -4.05 -12.37 -1.33
N PRO A 275 -4.91 -12.34 -0.29
CA PRO A 275 -6.31 -12.76 -0.39
C PRO A 275 -7.09 -12.06 -1.50
N ARG A 276 -6.71 -10.83 -1.86
CA ARG A 276 -7.20 -10.10 -3.04
C ARG A 276 -6.03 -9.61 -3.87
N LYS A 277 -6.14 -9.70 -5.19
CA LYS A 277 -5.14 -9.26 -6.16
C LYS A 277 -5.30 -7.77 -6.41
N THR A 278 -4.19 -7.04 -6.42
CA THR A 278 -4.21 -5.59 -6.58
C THR A 278 -3.61 -5.20 -7.92
N VAL A 279 -4.39 -4.47 -8.72
CA VAL A 279 -3.94 -3.83 -9.95
C VAL A 279 -3.98 -2.33 -9.80
N ARG A 280 -3.25 -1.64 -10.66
CA ARG A 280 -3.34 -0.19 -10.80
C ARG A 280 -3.46 0.20 -12.26
N ILE A 281 -4.30 1.19 -12.55
CA ILE A 281 -4.34 1.81 -13.87
C ILE A 281 -3.64 3.16 -13.82
N ARG A 282 -2.65 3.37 -14.69
CA ARG A 282 -1.95 4.64 -14.83
C ARG A 282 -2.73 5.56 -15.75
N LEU A 283 -3.06 6.75 -15.25
CA LEU A 283 -3.77 7.81 -15.94
C LEU A 283 -2.87 9.06 -16.00
N PRO A 284 -2.30 9.40 -17.17
CA PRO A 284 -1.43 10.58 -17.30
C PRO A 284 -2.19 11.88 -17.01
N LYS A 285 -1.59 12.79 -16.23
CA LYS A 285 -2.20 14.08 -15.86
C LYS A 285 -2.53 14.96 -17.06
N GLN A 286 -1.86 14.75 -18.20
CA GLN A 286 -2.19 15.41 -19.45
C GLN A 286 -3.65 15.20 -19.89
N TYR A 287 -4.22 14.02 -19.60
CA TYR A 287 -5.60 13.65 -19.96
C TYR A 287 -6.54 13.60 -18.75
N LEU A 288 -5.98 13.69 -17.53
CA LEU A 288 -6.70 13.79 -16.27
C LEU A 288 -6.02 14.86 -15.41
N PRO A 289 -6.25 16.17 -15.66
CA PRO A 289 -5.49 17.24 -15.02
C PRO A 289 -5.76 17.36 -13.51
N GLN A 290 -6.93 16.93 -13.07
CA GLN A 290 -7.34 16.93 -11.67
C GLN A 290 -7.99 15.60 -11.34
N LEU A 291 -7.73 15.11 -10.13
CA LEU A 291 -8.45 13.97 -9.60
C LEU A 291 -9.90 14.41 -9.31
N GLN A 292 -10.80 14.10 -10.23
CA GLN A 292 -12.23 14.34 -10.08
C GLN A 292 -12.93 12.99 -10.02
N PRO A 293 -13.65 12.67 -8.93
CA PRO A 293 -14.38 11.40 -8.83
C PRO A 293 -15.58 11.32 -9.77
#